data_AF-A0AA45WKZ4-F1
#
_entry.id   AF-A0AA45WKZ4-F1
#
_cell.length_a   1.000
_cell.length_b   1.000
_cell.length_c   1.000
_cell.angle_alpha   90.00
_cell.angle_beta   90.00
_cell.angle_gamma   90.00
#
_symmetry.space_group_name_H-M   'P 1'
#
loop_
_entity.id
_entity.type
_entity.pdbx_description
1 polymer ?
#
loop_
_entity_poly.entity_id
_entity_poly.type
_entity_poly.pdbx_seq_one_letter_code
_entity_poly.pdbx_strand_id
1 'polypeptide(L)'
;MYRLEENQLYFYISKDGERVSDYFGWIFKEGLLKNESEYFIATKEIVKDIPEPLKKLHKVKWAIYNLEKKLTPEFDWISTAGLIKSQSPYFKITQGKIEAIYSLEGQVSEEFEKIRDRGVITGESEIFWGKRNKKWALYDLKTGQKLTDDFKSSVIAGAVIGKGNYFVGSYGEEIFYIFDLKSGKCLTKPFDEHKLIEILKHGDLEKAVEELK
;
A
#
# COMPACT_ATOMS: atom_id res chain seq x y z
N MET A 1 -15.19 -7.87 21.75
CA MET A 1 -15.36 -6.46 21.32
C MET A 1 -14.68 -5.61 22.37
N TYR A 2 -13.61 -4.93 21.99
CA TYR A 2 -12.73 -4.17 22.86
C TYR A 2 -12.99 -2.67 22.70
N ARG A 3 -12.61 -1.85 23.69
CA ARG A 3 -12.65 -0.39 23.58
C ARG A 3 -11.23 0.16 23.72
N LEU A 4 -10.94 1.21 22.95
CA LEU A 4 -9.74 2.01 23.11
C LEU A 4 -10.00 3.11 24.15
N GLU A 5 -9.18 3.16 25.19
CA GLU A 5 -9.17 4.27 26.15
C GLU A 5 -7.97 5.18 25.93
N GLU A 6 -8.17 6.46 26.23
CA GLU A 6 -7.15 7.50 26.14
C GLU A 6 -7.06 8.20 27.51
N ASN A 7 -6.10 7.77 28.33
CA ASN A 7 -5.79 8.39 29.61
C ASN A 7 -4.30 8.69 29.60
N GLN A 8 -3.91 9.79 28.98
CA GLN A 8 -2.50 10.14 28.74
C GLN A 8 -1.70 9.12 27.90
N LEU A 9 -2.17 7.91 27.69
CA LEU A 9 -1.66 6.85 26.85
C LEU A 9 -2.88 6.09 26.29
N TYR A 10 -2.65 5.36 25.21
CA TYR A 10 -3.63 4.51 24.55
C TYR A 10 -3.45 3.06 25.01
N PHE A 11 -4.55 2.37 25.28
CA PHE A 11 -4.59 0.93 25.57
C PHE A 11 -5.98 0.37 25.30
N TYR A 12 -6.05 -0.94 25.10
CA TYR A 12 -7.31 -1.66 24.94
C TYR A 12 -7.80 -2.22 26.27
N ILE A 13 -9.12 -2.12 26.48
CA ILE A 13 -9.85 -2.76 27.58
C ILE A 13 -10.84 -3.79 27.05
N SER A 14 -11.02 -4.87 27.81
CA SER A 14 -12.06 -5.88 27.61
C SER A 14 -13.45 -5.30 27.93
N LYS A 15 -14.50 -6.08 27.64
CA LYS A 15 -15.88 -5.71 28.02
C LYS A 15 -16.07 -5.62 29.54
N ASP A 16 -15.28 -6.39 30.29
CA ASP A 16 -15.34 -6.45 31.75
C ASP A 16 -14.55 -5.32 32.42
N GLY A 17 -13.97 -4.41 31.61
CA GLY A 17 -13.19 -3.26 32.08
C GLY A 17 -11.72 -3.57 32.38
N GLU A 18 -11.27 -4.79 32.11
CA GLU A 18 -9.88 -5.18 32.32
C GLU A 18 -9.00 -4.73 31.16
N ARG A 19 -7.81 -4.21 31.46
CA ARG A 19 -6.82 -3.87 30.44
C ARG A 19 -6.26 -5.14 29.80
N VAL A 20 -6.29 -5.21 28.47
CA VAL A 20 -5.86 -6.37 27.68
C VAL A 20 -4.69 -6.07 26.73
N SER A 21 -4.06 -4.90 26.86
CA SER A 21 -2.87 -4.56 26.08
C SER A 21 -1.85 -3.76 26.89
N ASP A 22 -0.66 -3.64 26.30
CA ASP A 22 0.33 -2.63 26.68
C ASP A 22 -0.23 -1.20 26.57
N TYR A 23 0.55 -0.26 27.12
CA TYR A 23 0.34 1.17 26.91
C TYR A 23 1.12 1.66 25.68
N PHE A 24 0.48 2.54 24.93
CA PHE A 24 1.00 3.12 23.70
C PHE A 24 0.92 4.64 23.76
N GLY A 25 1.89 5.31 23.16
CA GLY A 25 1.83 6.76 22.99
C GLY A 25 0.84 7.18 21.89
N TRP A 26 0.65 6.31 20.88
CA TRP A 26 -0.38 6.48 19.85
C TRP A 26 -0.79 5.14 19.23
N ILE A 27 -2.05 5.02 18.84
CA ILE A 27 -2.61 3.88 18.08
C ILE A 27 -3.38 4.40 16.86
N PHE A 28 -3.18 3.77 15.70
CA PHE A 28 -4.00 4.06 14.52
C PHE A 28 -5.41 3.54 14.67
N LYS A 29 -6.39 4.33 14.22
CA LYS A 29 -7.83 4.01 14.31
C LYS A 29 -8.31 3.10 13.17
N GLU A 30 -7.51 2.12 12.80
CA GLU A 30 -7.80 1.09 11.79
C GLU A 30 -7.50 -0.28 12.38
N GLY A 31 -7.87 -1.36 11.69
CA GLY A 31 -7.62 -2.74 12.15
C GLY A 31 -8.51 -3.12 13.31
N LEU A 32 -7.89 -3.55 14.42
CA LEU A 32 -8.57 -4.07 15.61
C LEU A 32 -9.71 -3.17 16.11
N LEU A 33 -9.50 -1.84 16.12
CA LEU A 33 -10.51 -0.90 16.60
C LEU A 33 -11.78 -0.90 15.73
N LYS A 34 -11.61 -1.08 14.41
CA LYS A 34 -12.72 -1.13 13.44
C LYS A 34 -13.23 -2.54 13.17
N ASN A 35 -12.71 -3.54 13.89
CA ASN A 35 -12.99 -4.95 13.64
C ASN A 35 -12.66 -5.37 12.19
N GLU A 36 -11.62 -4.75 11.61
CA GLU A 36 -11.12 -5.09 10.28
C GLU A 36 -10.14 -6.27 10.33
N SER A 37 -9.31 -6.35 11.37
CA SER A 37 -8.39 -7.46 11.64
C SER A 37 -8.12 -7.58 13.16
N GLU A 38 -7.32 -8.56 13.57
CA GLU A 38 -6.83 -8.65 14.96
C GLU A 38 -5.62 -7.74 15.25
N TYR A 39 -5.11 -7.05 14.21
CA TYR A 39 -3.87 -6.30 14.26
C TYR A 39 -4.13 -4.80 14.40
N PHE A 40 -3.15 -4.09 14.97
CA PHE A 40 -3.14 -2.63 14.99
C PHE A 40 -1.72 -2.09 14.88
N ILE A 41 -1.60 -0.86 14.35
CA ILE A 41 -0.34 -0.12 14.30
C ILE A 41 -0.27 0.82 15.50
N ALA A 42 0.85 0.78 16.22
CA ALA A 42 1.08 1.63 17.37
C ALA A 42 2.54 2.05 17.52
N THR A 43 2.75 3.10 18.29
CA THR A 43 4.06 3.51 18.79
C THR A 43 4.04 3.53 20.32
N LYS A 44 5.15 3.11 20.94
CA LYS A 44 5.35 3.26 22.39
C LYS A 44 5.88 4.65 22.76
N GLU A 45 6.35 5.43 21.79
CA GLU A 45 6.84 6.79 22.03
C GLU A 45 5.68 7.73 22.42
N ILE A 46 5.82 8.40 23.57
CA ILE A 46 4.80 9.32 24.08
C ILE A 46 4.83 10.60 23.25
N VAL A 47 3.79 10.80 22.42
CA VAL A 47 3.72 11.97 21.53
C VAL A 47 2.94 13.15 22.11
N LYS A 48 2.07 12.93 23.11
CA LYS A 48 1.13 13.94 23.64
C LYS A 48 1.80 15.18 24.25
N ASP A 49 3.00 15.01 24.82
CA ASP A 49 3.75 16.08 25.51
C ASP A 49 4.57 16.92 24.53
N ILE A 50 4.52 16.55 23.25
CA ILE A 50 5.24 17.22 22.19
C ILE A 50 4.35 18.30 21.58
N PRO A 51 4.84 19.54 21.41
CA PRO A 51 4.09 20.58 20.70
C PRO A 51 3.68 20.11 19.31
N GLU A 52 2.38 20.22 19.00
CA GLU A 52 1.78 19.76 17.74
C GLU A 52 2.01 18.25 17.46
N PRO A 53 1.47 17.36 18.30
CA PRO A 53 1.81 15.92 18.30
C PRO A 53 1.53 15.26 16.94
N LEU A 54 0.41 15.61 16.30
CA LEU A 54 0.04 15.11 14.97
C LEU A 54 1.09 15.44 13.91
N LYS A 55 1.73 16.61 13.99
CA LYS A 55 2.78 17.01 13.04
C LYS A 55 4.07 16.22 13.25
N LYS A 56 4.25 15.50 14.37
CA LYS A 56 5.48 14.76 14.67
C LYS A 56 5.31 13.24 14.61
N LEU A 57 4.13 12.74 14.24
CA LEU A 57 3.88 11.31 14.00
C LEU A 57 4.78 10.70 12.92
N HIS A 58 5.34 11.51 12.01
CA HIS A 58 6.31 11.05 11.00
C HIS A 58 7.73 10.85 11.55
N LYS A 59 7.98 11.19 12.83
CA LYS A 59 9.31 11.10 13.47
C LYS A 59 9.43 9.94 14.44
N VAL A 60 8.29 9.39 14.87
CA VAL A 60 8.26 8.24 15.76
C VAL A 60 8.30 6.96 14.95
N LYS A 61 8.74 5.88 15.61
CA LYS A 61 8.74 4.56 15.03
C LYS A 61 7.43 3.83 15.28
N TRP A 62 7.03 3.03 14.30
CA TRP A 62 5.77 2.29 14.29
C TRP A 62 6.04 0.79 14.22
N ALA A 63 5.21 0.01 14.90
CA ALA A 63 5.21 -1.44 14.78
C ALA A 63 3.77 -1.97 14.73
N ILE A 64 3.62 -3.20 14.23
CA ILE A 64 2.36 -3.94 14.25
C ILE A 64 2.29 -4.76 15.54
N TYR A 65 1.13 -4.75 16.16
CA TYR A 65 0.81 -5.48 17.38
C TYR A 65 -0.47 -6.28 17.17
N ASN A 66 -0.61 -7.35 17.95
CA ASN A 66 -1.92 -7.83 18.40
C ASN A 66 -2.07 -7.50 19.90
N LEU A 67 -3.15 -7.94 20.53
CA LEU A 67 -3.36 -7.67 21.96
C LEU A 67 -2.28 -8.28 22.86
N GLU A 68 -1.64 -9.37 22.43
CA GLU A 68 -0.69 -10.13 23.24
C GLU A 68 0.72 -9.57 23.16
N LYS A 69 1.17 -9.13 21.97
CA LYS A 69 2.58 -8.80 21.74
C LYS A 69 2.82 -7.91 20.52
N LYS A 70 4.04 -7.36 20.48
CA LYS A 70 4.63 -6.77 19.27
C LYS A 70 4.93 -7.88 18.27
N LEU A 71 4.52 -7.71 17.01
CA LEU A 71 4.67 -8.70 15.95
C LEU A 71 5.80 -8.33 14.96
N THR A 72 6.13 -7.05 14.84
CA THR A 72 7.17 -6.59 13.90
C THR A 72 8.27 -5.79 14.59
N PRO A 73 9.43 -5.63 13.93
CA PRO A 73 10.33 -4.52 14.21
C PRO A 73 9.64 -3.16 14.07
N GLU A 74 10.40 -2.14 14.44
CA GLU A 74 10.00 -0.74 14.36
C GLU A 74 10.47 -0.11 13.04
N PHE A 75 9.54 0.57 12.35
CA PHE A 75 9.77 1.22 11.05
C PHE A 75 9.43 2.70 11.11
N ASP A 76 9.92 3.50 10.15
CA ASP A 76 9.53 4.92 10.05
C ASP A 76 8.05 5.09 9.72
N TRP A 77 7.48 4.18 8.92
CA TRP A 77 6.05 4.16 8.63
C TRP A 77 5.58 2.77 8.24
N ILE A 78 4.32 2.48 8.54
CA ILE A 78 3.62 1.27 8.12
C ILE A 78 2.27 1.70 7.52
N SER A 79 1.96 1.19 6.32
CA SER A 79 0.65 1.42 5.71
C SER A 79 -0.46 0.73 6.49
N THR A 80 -1.60 1.38 6.65
CA THR A 80 -2.81 0.75 7.19
C THR A 80 -3.52 -0.13 6.17
N ALA A 81 -3.21 -0.01 4.88
CA ALA A 81 -3.72 -0.92 3.86
C ALA A 81 -3.05 -2.30 3.99
N GLY A 82 -3.70 -3.32 3.43
CA GLY A 82 -3.22 -4.70 3.53
C GLY A 82 -3.56 -5.35 4.85
N LEU A 83 -2.55 -5.86 5.55
CA LEU A 83 -2.71 -6.70 6.75
C LEU A 83 -3.62 -6.08 7.80
N ILE A 84 -3.42 -4.79 8.11
CA ILE A 84 -4.20 -4.10 9.15
C ILE A 84 -5.68 -4.04 8.79
N LYS A 85 -6.02 -3.85 7.52
CA LYS A 85 -7.40 -3.78 7.03
C LYS A 85 -7.95 -5.13 6.55
N SER A 86 -7.24 -6.24 6.81
CA SER A 86 -7.57 -7.59 6.31
C SER A 86 -7.79 -7.64 4.79
N GLN A 87 -7.06 -6.83 4.02
CA GLN A 87 -7.15 -6.81 2.56
C GLN A 87 -6.20 -7.82 1.92
N SER A 88 -5.02 -7.99 2.51
CA SER A 88 -3.98 -8.92 2.08
C SER A 88 -3.16 -9.34 3.30
N PRO A 89 -2.39 -10.45 3.24
CA PRO A 89 -1.45 -10.80 4.31
C PRO A 89 -0.21 -9.88 4.34
N TYR A 90 -0.11 -8.96 3.37
CA TYR A 90 1.05 -8.11 3.19
C TYR A 90 0.79 -6.71 3.72
N PHE A 91 1.86 -6.00 4.05
CA PHE A 91 1.84 -4.58 4.37
C PHE A 91 3.06 -3.90 3.78
N LYS A 92 2.91 -2.61 3.52
CA LYS A 92 3.99 -1.78 3.01
C LYS A 92 4.64 -1.01 4.14
N ILE A 93 5.95 -1.06 4.22
CA ILE A 93 6.74 -0.24 5.14
C ILE A 93 7.44 0.90 4.40
N THR A 94 7.80 1.93 5.13
CA THR A 94 8.79 2.92 4.72
C THR A 94 9.91 2.93 5.74
N GLN A 95 11.15 2.91 5.26
CA GLN A 95 12.35 3.08 6.07
C GLN A 95 13.28 4.06 5.36
N GLY A 96 13.51 5.24 5.93
CA GLY A 96 14.19 6.33 5.26
C GLY A 96 13.48 6.77 3.97
N LYS A 97 14.12 6.54 2.82
CA LYS A 97 13.60 6.91 1.48
C LYS A 97 13.17 5.71 0.64
N ILE A 98 13.15 4.52 1.24
CA ILE A 98 12.79 3.28 0.56
C ILE A 98 11.50 2.71 1.14
N GLU A 99 10.77 2.01 0.27
CA GLU A 99 9.58 1.24 0.58
C GLU A 99 9.82 -0.22 0.18
N ALA A 100 9.23 -1.13 0.95
CA ALA A 100 9.27 -2.57 0.69
C ALA A 100 7.96 -3.20 1.19
N ILE A 101 7.66 -4.39 0.65
CA ILE A 101 6.51 -5.20 1.02
C ILE A 101 6.97 -6.26 2.01
N TYR A 102 6.21 -6.39 3.09
CA TYR A 102 6.45 -7.30 4.20
C TYR A 102 5.22 -8.18 4.43
N SER A 103 5.46 -9.37 4.96
CA SER A 103 4.48 -10.14 5.72
C SER A 103 4.90 -10.15 7.20
N LEU A 104 4.14 -10.83 8.06
CA LEU A 104 4.52 -10.97 9.47
C LEU A 104 5.82 -11.80 9.65
N GLU A 105 6.18 -12.61 8.66
CA GLU A 105 7.41 -13.39 8.62
C GLU A 105 8.65 -12.56 8.23
N GLY A 106 8.44 -11.37 7.65
CA GLY A 106 9.52 -10.45 7.28
C GLY A 106 9.35 -9.84 5.89
N GLN A 107 10.45 -9.32 5.35
CA GLN A 107 10.48 -8.69 4.03
C GLN A 107 10.26 -9.73 2.93
N VAL A 108 9.33 -9.46 2.01
CA VAL A 108 8.98 -10.36 0.89
C VAL A 108 9.24 -9.76 -0.49
N SER A 109 9.55 -8.47 -0.58
CA SER A 109 9.99 -7.83 -1.82
C SER A 109 11.40 -7.26 -1.69
N GLU A 110 12.03 -6.98 -2.84
CA GLU A 110 13.17 -6.08 -2.86
C GLU A 110 12.76 -4.64 -2.45
N GLU A 111 13.74 -3.74 -2.33
CA GLU A 111 13.52 -2.33 -1.96
C GLU A 111 13.21 -1.46 -3.19
N PHE A 112 12.38 -0.42 -2.98
CA PHE A 112 11.95 0.52 -4.01
C PHE A 112 12.00 1.95 -3.48
N GLU A 113 12.17 2.94 -4.34
CA GLU A 113 11.97 4.36 -3.96
C GLU A 113 10.52 4.62 -3.55
N LYS A 114 9.57 3.89 -4.15
CA LYS A 114 8.14 3.97 -3.86
C LYS A 114 7.39 2.75 -4.42
N ILE A 115 6.33 2.35 -3.74
CA ILE A 115 5.39 1.30 -4.13
C ILE A 115 3.97 1.88 -4.09
N ARG A 116 3.14 1.54 -5.08
CA ARG A 116 1.71 1.89 -5.05
C ARG A 116 0.93 0.89 -4.20
N ASP A 117 -0.12 1.39 -3.54
CA ASP A 117 -0.89 0.58 -2.60
C ASP A 117 -1.83 -0.42 -3.29
N ARG A 118 -2.11 -0.27 -4.59
CA ARG A 118 -2.98 -1.20 -5.32
C ARG A 118 -2.22 -2.45 -5.74
N GLY A 119 -2.94 -3.57 -5.84
CA GLY A 119 -2.39 -4.88 -6.19
C GLY A 119 -2.08 -5.69 -4.96
N VAL A 120 -0.80 -5.92 -4.69
CA VAL A 120 -0.34 -6.76 -3.58
C VAL A 120 -0.90 -6.29 -2.24
N ILE A 121 -0.80 -5.00 -1.93
CA ILE A 121 -1.22 -4.49 -0.61
C ILE A 121 -2.73 -4.54 -0.47
N THR A 122 -3.53 -4.28 -1.50
CA THR A 122 -5.00 -4.40 -1.46
C THR A 122 -5.52 -5.82 -1.68
N GLY A 123 -4.65 -6.79 -1.97
CA GLY A 123 -5.02 -8.20 -2.19
C GLY A 123 -5.68 -8.47 -3.55
N GLU A 124 -5.63 -7.52 -4.48
CA GLU A 124 -6.30 -7.62 -5.78
C GLU A 124 -5.52 -8.45 -6.80
N SER A 125 -4.20 -8.49 -6.65
CA SER A 125 -3.28 -9.29 -7.48
C SER A 125 -1.93 -9.42 -6.79
N GLU A 126 -1.06 -10.26 -7.35
CA GLU A 126 0.35 -10.38 -6.95
C GLU A 126 1.25 -9.35 -7.65
N ILE A 127 0.66 -8.44 -8.44
CA ILE A 127 1.38 -7.50 -9.28
C ILE A 127 1.27 -6.11 -8.68
N PHE A 128 2.37 -5.36 -8.66
CA PHE A 128 2.39 -4.01 -8.13
C PHE A 128 3.28 -3.08 -8.94
N TRP A 129 3.00 -1.78 -8.83
CA TRP A 129 3.87 -0.74 -9.35
C TRP A 129 4.99 -0.43 -8.34
N GLY A 130 6.23 -0.69 -8.76
CA GLY A 130 7.44 -0.34 -8.01
C GLY A 130 8.24 0.74 -8.74
N LYS A 131 8.82 1.68 -7.97
CA LYS A 131 9.65 2.77 -8.49
C LYS A 131 11.13 2.56 -8.18
N ARG A 132 11.99 2.63 -9.21
CA ARG A 132 13.46 2.58 -9.10
C ARG A 132 14.09 3.54 -10.07
N ASN A 133 15.18 4.20 -9.68
CA ASN A 133 15.90 5.15 -10.52
C ASN A 133 14.96 6.18 -11.17
N LYS A 134 14.02 6.70 -10.39
CA LYS A 134 12.96 7.63 -10.82
C LYS A 134 11.94 7.08 -11.84
N LYS A 135 11.97 5.79 -12.17
CA LYS A 135 11.09 5.11 -13.14
C LYS A 135 10.17 4.10 -12.48
N TRP A 136 9.00 3.90 -13.07
CA TRP A 136 8.00 2.93 -12.62
C TRP A 136 8.00 1.71 -13.52
N ALA A 137 7.84 0.53 -12.95
CA ALA A 137 7.58 -0.71 -13.67
C ALA A 137 6.63 -1.59 -12.86
N LEU A 138 5.98 -2.55 -13.53
CA LEU A 138 5.23 -3.60 -12.85
C LEU A 138 6.17 -4.71 -12.39
N TYR A 139 5.92 -5.23 -11.21
CA TYR A 139 6.68 -6.33 -10.61
C TYR A 139 5.70 -7.40 -10.14
N ASP A 140 6.10 -8.66 -10.25
CA ASP A 140 5.40 -9.80 -9.68
C ASP A 140 6.03 -10.14 -8.32
N LEU A 141 5.22 -10.15 -7.26
CA LEU A 141 5.71 -10.41 -5.90
C LEU A 141 6.22 -11.86 -5.73
N LYS A 142 5.54 -12.83 -6.34
CA LYS A 142 5.84 -14.26 -6.17
C LYS A 142 7.21 -14.63 -6.74
N THR A 143 7.53 -14.06 -7.89
CA THR A 143 8.76 -14.34 -8.63
C THR A 143 9.84 -13.29 -8.40
N GLY A 144 9.48 -12.10 -7.90
CA GLY A 144 10.35 -10.94 -7.80
C GLY A 144 10.68 -10.29 -9.16
N GLN A 145 10.11 -10.77 -10.26
CA GLN A 145 10.50 -10.32 -11.60
C GLN A 145 9.87 -8.98 -11.96
N LYS A 146 10.66 -8.13 -12.61
CA LYS A 146 10.17 -6.96 -13.34
C LYS A 146 9.46 -7.42 -14.62
N LEU A 147 8.19 -7.05 -14.78
CA LEU A 147 7.32 -7.52 -15.85
C LEU A 147 7.27 -6.59 -17.07
N THR A 148 7.67 -5.32 -16.91
CA THR A 148 7.53 -4.30 -17.95
C THR A 148 8.76 -3.44 -18.07
N ASP A 149 8.85 -2.67 -19.16
CA ASP A 149 9.81 -1.59 -19.31
C ASP A 149 9.63 -0.46 -18.26
N ASP A 150 10.56 0.50 -18.29
CA ASP A 150 10.57 1.66 -17.41
C ASP A 150 9.69 2.81 -17.92
N PHE A 151 8.69 3.16 -17.13
CA PHE A 151 7.78 4.27 -17.38
C PHE A 151 8.11 5.49 -16.52
N LYS A 152 7.78 6.69 -17.00
CA LYS A 152 7.89 7.92 -16.18
C LYS A 152 6.78 8.03 -15.14
N SER A 153 5.63 7.39 -15.37
CA SER A 153 4.49 7.41 -14.47
C SER A 153 3.89 6.02 -14.28
N SER A 154 3.34 5.77 -13.10
CA SER A 154 2.47 4.62 -12.80
C SER A 154 1.02 5.05 -13.06
N VAL A 155 0.33 4.42 -14.00
CA VAL A 155 -1.08 4.68 -14.32
C VAL A 155 -1.90 3.44 -13.96
N ILE A 156 -3.19 3.38 -14.34
CA ILE A 156 -4.02 2.19 -14.13
C ILE A 156 -3.40 0.97 -14.83
N ALA A 157 -3.41 -0.15 -14.11
CA ALA A 157 -3.06 -1.45 -14.67
C ALA A 157 -4.18 -2.42 -14.29
N GLY A 158 -4.90 -2.93 -15.29
CA GLY A 158 -5.90 -3.97 -15.12
C GLY A 158 -5.32 -5.17 -14.37
N ALA A 159 -4.10 -5.54 -14.72
CA ALA A 159 -3.33 -6.59 -14.04
C ALA A 159 -3.14 -6.34 -12.53
N VAL A 160 -2.91 -5.08 -12.12
CA VAL A 160 -2.75 -4.71 -10.71
C VAL A 160 -4.08 -4.83 -9.95
N ILE A 161 -5.20 -4.48 -10.58
CA ILE A 161 -6.53 -4.50 -9.94
C ILE A 161 -7.33 -5.78 -10.20
N GLY A 162 -6.68 -6.83 -10.73
CA GLY A 162 -7.31 -8.13 -11.02
C GLY A 162 -8.32 -8.12 -12.17
N LYS A 163 -8.27 -7.12 -13.07
CA LYS A 163 -9.18 -6.94 -14.20
C LYS A 163 -8.44 -6.99 -15.53
N GLY A 164 -8.06 -8.20 -15.96
CA GLY A 164 -7.41 -8.43 -17.25
C GLY A 164 -5.89 -8.23 -17.23
N ASN A 165 -5.28 -8.28 -18.42
CA ASN A 165 -3.82 -8.21 -18.58
C ASN A 165 -3.33 -6.87 -19.12
N TYR A 166 -4.23 -5.90 -19.33
CA TYR A 166 -3.87 -4.63 -19.94
C TYR A 166 -3.40 -3.61 -18.89
N PHE A 167 -2.51 -2.73 -19.30
CA PHE A 167 -2.06 -1.63 -18.46
C PHE A 167 -1.75 -0.39 -19.27
N VAL A 168 -1.85 0.77 -18.61
CA VAL A 168 -1.49 2.05 -19.20
C VAL A 168 -0.06 2.39 -18.80
N GLY A 169 0.79 2.61 -19.81
CA GLY A 169 2.15 3.10 -19.64
C GLY A 169 2.30 4.52 -20.18
N SER A 170 3.21 5.30 -19.58
CA SER A 170 3.62 6.60 -20.12
C SER A 170 5.13 6.76 -20.02
N TYR A 171 5.76 7.11 -21.15
CA TYR A 171 7.19 7.41 -21.23
C TYR A 171 7.50 8.91 -20.98
N GLY A 172 6.47 9.74 -20.81
CA GLY A 172 6.57 11.18 -20.53
C GLY A 172 5.59 12.02 -21.33
N GLU A 173 5.60 13.33 -21.04
CA GLU A 173 4.93 14.37 -21.84
C GLU A 173 3.41 14.18 -21.97
N GLU A 174 2.77 13.59 -20.96
CA GLU A 174 1.31 13.37 -20.92
C GLU A 174 0.79 12.54 -22.10
N ILE A 175 1.67 11.72 -22.69
CA ILE A 175 1.32 10.74 -23.71
C ILE A 175 1.22 9.35 -23.08
N PHE A 176 0.13 8.65 -23.39
CA PHE A 176 -0.23 7.35 -22.82
C PHE A 176 -0.44 6.31 -23.92
N TYR A 177 -0.24 5.05 -23.55
CA TYR A 177 -0.44 3.89 -24.39
C TYR A 177 -1.04 2.75 -23.56
N ILE A 178 -1.85 1.90 -24.18
CA ILE A 178 -2.29 0.64 -23.57
C ILE A 178 -1.40 -0.49 -24.07
N PHE A 179 -0.92 -1.30 -23.15
CA PHE A 179 -0.08 -2.47 -23.43
C PHE A 179 -0.76 -3.74 -22.94
N ASP A 180 -0.46 -4.85 -23.61
CA ASP A 180 -0.72 -6.19 -23.08
C ASP A 180 0.48 -6.67 -22.27
N LEU A 181 0.27 -6.94 -20.97
CA LEU A 181 1.31 -7.44 -20.07
C LEU A 181 1.89 -8.79 -20.53
N LYS A 182 1.07 -9.67 -21.14
CA LYS A 182 1.53 -11.02 -21.52
C LYS A 182 2.49 -10.98 -22.70
N SER A 183 2.15 -10.21 -23.73
CA SER A 183 2.96 -10.11 -24.95
C SER A 183 3.96 -8.95 -24.92
N GLY A 184 3.82 -8.00 -24.00
CA GLY A 184 4.59 -6.75 -23.96
C GLY A 184 4.24 -5.77 -25.09
N LYS A 185 3.26 -6.09 -25.94
CA LYS A 185 2.95 -5.27 -27.12
C LYS A 185 2.14 -4.04 -26.76
N CYS A 186 2.50 -2.92 -27.38
CA CYS A 186 1.65 -1.73 -27.43
C CYS A 186 0.44 -2.02 -28.32
N LEU A 187 -0.77 -1.82 -27.79
CA LEU A 187 -2.03 -2.15 -28.45
C LEU A 187 -2.70 -0.94 -29.12
N THR A 188 -2.31 0.27 -28.74
CA THR A 188 -2.97 1.51 -29.18
C THR A 188 -1.98 2.50 -29.79
N LYS A 189 -2.52 3.44 -30.55
CA LYS A 189 -1.85 4.72 -30.83
C LYS A 189 -1.69 5.54 -29.53
N PRO A 190 -0.79 6.54 -29.49
CA PRO A 190 -0.70 7.45 -28.36
C PRO A 190 -2.02 8.20 -28.13
N PHE A 191 -2.37 8.44 -26.87
CA PHE A 191 -3.50 9.28 -26.47
C PHE A 191 -3.11 10.19 -25.31
N ASP A 192 -3.88 11.26 -25.11
CA ASP A 192 -3.61 12.32 -24.13
C ASP A 192 -4.31 12.08 -22.78
N GLU A 193 -4.11 13.00 -21.85
CA GLU A 193 -4.72 12.96 -20.51
C GLU A 193 -6.25 13.03 -20.57
N HIS A 194 -6.85 13.77 -21.52
CA HIS A 194 -8.30 13.86 -21.65
C HIS A 194 -8.91 12.50 -21.94
N LYS A 195 -8.34 11.75 -22.89
CA LYS A 195 -8.79 10.38 -23.18
C LYS A 195 -8.48 9.44 -22.02
N LEU A 196 -7.34 9.60 -21.34
CA LEU A 196 -7.04 8.80 -20.15
C LEU A 196 -8.13 8.98 -19.07
N ILE A 197 -8.55 10.21 -18.77
CA ILE A 197 -9.59 10.49 -17.76
C ILE A 197 -10.92 9.83 -18.17
N GLU A 198 -11.27 9.85 -19.45
CA GLU A 198 -12.46 9.17 -19.97
C GLU A 198 -12.37 7.66 -19.74
N ILE A 199 -11.24 7.03 -20.08
CA ILE A 199 -10.99 5.60 -19.85
C ILE A 199 -11.10 5.27 -18.36
N LEU A 200 -10.52 6.10 -17.49
CA LEU A 200 -10.54 5.89 -16.03
C LEU A 200 -11.94 5.97 -15.42
N LYS A 201 -12.87 6.72 -16.02
CA LYS A 201 -14.27 6.77 -15.58
C LYS A 201 -15.00 5.45 -15.82
N HIS A 202 -14.67 4.76 -16.91
CA HIS A 202 -15.31 3.50 -17.29
C HIS A 202 -14.54 2.28 -16.76
N GLY A 203 -13.23 2.39 -16.60
CA GLY A 203 -12.36 1.36 -16.04
C GLY A 203 -12.19 0.11 -16.92
N ASP A 204 -12.53 0.20 -18.20
CA ASP A 204 -12.51 -0.90 -19.18
C ASP A 204 -11.41 -0.62 -20.22
N LEU A 205 -10.25 -1.26 -20.05
CA LEU A 205 -9.11 -1.08 -20.94
C LEU A 205 -9.30 -1.85 -22.24
N GLU A 206 -10.03 -2.95 -22.22
CA GLU A 206 -10.36 -3.78 -23.38
C GLU A 206 -11.18 -2.99 -24.39
N LYS A 207 -12.26 -2.34 -23.92
CA LYS A 207 -13.06 -1.43 -24.75
C LYS A 207 -12.23 -0.26 -25.26
N ALA A 208 -11.39 0.33 -24.40
CA ALA A 208 -10.53 1.45 -24.82
C ALA A 208 -9.55 1.04 -25.93
N VAL A 209 -9.02 -0.19 -25.90
CA VAL A 209 -8.19 -0.73 -26.98
C VAL A 209 -8.96 -0.81 -28.30
N GLU A 210 -10.22 -1.24 -28.28
CA GLU A 210 -11.05 -1.29 -29.50
C GLU A 210 -11.29 0.09 -30.10
N GLU A 211 -11.51 1.11 -29.26
CA GLU A 211 -11.72 2.50 -29.67
C GLU A 211 -10.44 3.18 -30.21
N LEU A 212 -9.25 2.73 -29.80
CA LEU A 212 -7.96 3.41 -30.04
C LEU A 212 -7.01 2.70 -31.02
N LYS A 213 -7.46 1.62 -31.68
CA LYS A 213 -6.74 0.97 -32.78
C LYS A 213 -6.54 1.93 -33.97
#